data_AF-A0A7Y4WWV6-F1
#
_entry.id   AF-A0A7Y4WWV6-F1
#
_cell.length_a   1.000
_cell.length_b   1.000
_cell.length_c   1.000
_cell.angle_alpha   90.00
_cell.angle_beta   90.00
_cell.angle_gamma   90.00
#
_symmetry.space_group_name_H-M   'P 1'
#
loop_
_entity.id
_entity.type
_entity.pdbx_description
1 polymer ?
#
loop_
_entity_poly.entity_id
_entity_poly.type
_entity_poly.pdbx_seq_one_letter_code
_entity_poly.pdbx_strand_id
1 'polypeptide(L)'
;MKLLRPASPFLVVLIAFAMFGPVVRADSGQRNFSDSISGWEELTGYYDTANGVAPLDRTYDFYADHGKGITTYIVRTPTDGGIKEDIPAKFRDRYEKWKTELLSTQYGRDQWDKYSANKNFILTIVVTGDRKKGAGTDKFLWDDEGKFVGATITLGADLDEGYPNPIYYPVLNSLSSDTNSYSISGRILAATKLSHEIGHVNQAATANMKALQLQNKLMPEYISIFLKNGLNTKDKKLVDLATQMGGTPVEIWESREYWSEVNAMLYLNGRIGKEDFYCHVFNKIRRNLETYAREYEPRFGQRPEFSGSPCWK
;
A
#
# COMPACT_ATOMS: atom_id res chain seq x y z
N MET A 1 16.60 33.11 28.89
CA MET A 1 16.87 31.75 29.41
C MET A 1 15.79 30.81 28.92
N LYS A 2 16.06 30.04 27.86
CA LYS A 2 15.17 28.99 27.33
C LYS A 2 15.81 27.65 27.67
N LEU A 3 15.11 26.84 28.47
CA LEU A 3 15.53 25.48 28.82
C LEU A 3 15.10 24.51 27.71
N LEU A 4 16.08 23.81 27.15
CA LEU A 4 15.94 22.71 26.20
C LEU A 4 15.43 21.46 26.94
N ARG A 5 14.50 20.72 26.32
CA ARG A 5 14.07 19.39 26.77
C ARG A 5 15.04 18.31 26.26
N PRO A 6 15.29 17.23 27.01
CA PRO A 6 16.21 16.18 26.61
C PRO A 6 15.58 15.20 25.60
N ALA A 7 16.43 14.69 24.70
CA ALA A 7 16.13 13.60 23.77
C ALA A 7 16.09 12.25 24.51
N SER A 8 15.19 11.37 24.08
CA SER A 8 14.98 10.01 24.61
C SER A 8 16.02 9.02 24.06
N PRO A 9 16.47 8.00 24.83
CA PRO A 9 17.57 7.13 24.42
C PRO A 9 17.11 5.92 23.60
N PHE A 10 17.98 5.54 22.66
CA PHE A 10 17.99 4.30 21.92
C PHE A 10 18.00 3.07 22.85
N LEU A 11 17.16 2.07 22.56
CA LEU A 11 17.30 0.73 23.11
C LEU A 11 17.97 -0.17 22.07
N VAL A 12 19.19 -0.59 22.38
CA VAL A 12 19.97 -1.61 21.69
C VAL A 12 19.55 -2.97 22.23
N VAL A 13 19.22 -3.93 21.36
CA VAL A 13 19.18 -5.36 21.73
C VAL A 13 20.26 -6.09 20.93
N LEU A 14 21.12 -6.77 21.68
CA LEU A 14 22.32 -7.48 21.28
C LEU A 14 22.05 -8.96 21.57
N ILE A 15 22.07 -9.85 20.57
CA ILE A 15 22.05 -11.31 20.81
C ILE A 15 23.06 -12.02 19.89
N ALA A 16 23.75 -12.98 20.51
CA ALA A 16 25.01 -13.61 20.13
C ALA A 16 24.90 -14.75 19.10
N PHE A 17 26.06 -15.05 18.50
CA PHE A 17 26.35 -16.13 17.55
C PHE A 17 26.35 -17.54 18.19
N ALA A 18 25.95 -18.54 17.40
CA ALA A 18 26.42 -19.94 17.49
C ALA A 18 26.51 -20.57 16.08
N MET A 19 27.41 -21.55 15.92
CA MET A 19 28.10 -21.96 14.69
C MET A 19 27.55 -23.24 13.99
N PHE A 20 28.01 -23.43 12.72
CA PHE A 20 28.03 -24.62 11.82
C PHE A 20 26.70 -24.99 11.13
N GLY A 21 26.53 -25.27 9.81
CA GLY A 21 27.28 -25.50 8.56
C GLY A 21 26.39 -26.41 7.65
N PRO A 22 26.70 -26.85 6.41
CA PRO A 22 27.48 -26.28 5.30
C PRO A 22 26.59 -25.78 4.12
N VAL A 23 27.26 -25.16 3.16
CA VAL A 23 26.80 -24.62 1.87
C VAL A 23 26.19 -25.70 0.96
N VAL A 24 24.99 -25.44 0.42
CA VAL A 24 24.52 -26.07 -0.82
C VAL A 24 24.36 -25.00 -1.89
N ARG A 25 25.12 -25.19 -2.96
CA ARG A 25 25.16 -24.38 -4.18
C ARG A 25 23.93 -24.73 -5.01
N ALA A 26 23.08 -23.74 -5.30
CA ALA A 26 21.98 -23.89 -6.26
C ALA A 26 22.26 -23.06 -7.52
N ASP A 27 21.97 -23.71 -8.63
CA ASP A 27 22.33 -23.38 -10.00
C ASP A 27 21.75 -22.06 -10.50
N SER A 28 22.53 -21.32 -11.28
CA SER A 28 22.15 -20.05 -11.91
C SER A 28 21.28 -20.31 -13.15
N GLY A 29 19.97 -20.42 -12.96
CA GLY A 29 18.99 -20.33 -14.04
C GLY A 29 18.56 -18.87 -14.24
N GLN A 30 19.20 -18.16 -15.17
CA GLN A 30 18.70 -16.86 -15.66
C GLN A 30 17.29 -17.04 -16.26
N ARG A 31 16.27 -16.56 -15.56
CA ARG A 31 14.97 -16.26 -16.17
C ARG A 31 14.87 -14.75 -16.37
N ASN A 32 14.68 -14.34 -17.62
CA ASN A 32 14.29 -12.98 -17.95
C ASN A 32 12.89 -12.72 -17.39
N PHE A 33 12.79 -11.88 -16.37
CA PHE A 33 11.54 -11.55 -15.68
C PHE A 33 11.12 -10.11 -16.05
N SER A 34 10.59 -9.95 -17.26
CA SER A 34 9.69 -8.83 -17.55
C SER A 34 8.30 -9.29 -17.14
N ASP A 35 7.75 -8.69 -16.09
CA ASP A 35 6.33 -8.39 -15.93
C ASP A 35 6.11 -7.66 -14.60
N SER A 36 5.19 -6.68 -14.63
CA SER A 36 4.80 -5.85 -13.49
C SER A 36 4.07 -6.70 -12.46
N ILE A 37 4.58 -6.74 -11.23
CA ILE A 37 4.01 -7.53 -10.15
C ILE A 37 3.75 -6.57 -8.98
N SER A 38 2.51 -6.54 -8.52
CA SER A 38 2.20 -6.31 -7.11
C SER A 38 1.89 -7.70 -6.56
N GLY A 39 2.84 -8.29 -5.85
CA GLY A 39 2.86 -9.67 -5.41
C GLY A 39 1.97 -9.85 -4.20
N TRP A 40 0.65 -9.88 -4.42
CA TRP A 40 -0.32 -10.12 -3.36
C TRP A 40 -0.36 -11.58 -2.87
N GLU A 41 0.42 -12.49 -3.46
CA GLU A 41 0.15 -13.93 -3.36
C GLU A 41 1.19 -14.80 -2.65
N GLU A 42 2.34 -14.29 -2.20
CA GLU A 42 3.35 -15.15 -1.53
C GLU A 42 3.45 -15.02 -0.01
N LEU A 43 2.66 -14.15 0.64
CA LEU A 43 2.80 -13.86 2.08
C LEU A 43 1.70 -14.47 2.99
N THR A 44 1.09 -15.60 2.63
CA THR A 44 0.14 -16.33 3.51
C THR A 44 0.76 -17.48 4.30
N GLY A 45 2.09 -17.48 4.48
CA GLY A 45 2.77 -18.41 5.39
C GLY A 45 2.29 -18.24 6.83
N TYR A 46 1.80 -19.34 7.42
CA TYR A 46 1.29 -19.48 8.78
C TYR A 46 2.16 -18.74 9.83
N TYR A 47 1.54 -17.85 10.60
CA TYR A 47 2.20 -17.10 11.67
C TYR A 47 2.30 -17.96 12.93
N ASP A 48 3.52 -18.39 13.28
CA ASP A 48 3.85 -18.78 14.66
C ASP A 48 4.44 -17.55 15.38
N THR A 49 3.65 -16.98 16.30
CA THR A 49 3.97 -15.76 17.04
C THR A 49 4.88 -15.99 18.25
N ALA A 50 5.46 -17.17 18.43
CA ALA A 50 6.15 -17.48 19.68
C ALA A 50 7.48 -16.73 19.90
N ASN A 51 8.20 -16.28 18.86
CA ASN A 51 9.61 -15.88 19.01
C ASN A 51 10.05 -14.52 18.46
N GLY A 52 9.16 -13.67 17.95
CA GLY A 52 9.49 -12.25 17.65
C GLY A 52 10.62 -11.98 16.64
N VAL A 53 11.18 -13.00 15.99
CA VAL A 53 12.17 -12.86 14.92
C VAL A 53 11.43 -13.04 13.60
N ALA A 54 11.27 -11.96 12.84
CA ALA A 54 10.86 -12.07 11.45
C ALA A 54 11.94 -12.87 10.69
N PRO A 55 11.62 -14.00 10.06
CA PRO A 55 12.59 -14.76 9.27
C PRO A 55 13.21 -13.86 8.19
N LEU A 56 14.54 -13.94 8.04
CA LEU A 56 15.35 -13.26 7.03
C LEU A 56 14.81 -13.39 5.59
N ASP A 57 14.00 -14.42 5.34
CA ASP A 57 13.30 -14.68 4.09
C ASP A 57 12.39 -13.50 3.67
N ARG A 58 11.71 -12.86 4.63
CA ARG A 58 10.72 -11.79 4.34
C ARG A 58 11.33 -10.48 3.87
N THR A 59 12.58 -10.20 4.23
CA THR A 59 13.25 -8.98 3.75
C THR A 59 13.55 -9.12 2.26
N TYR A 60 13.86 -10.33 1.79
CA TYR A 60 14.19 -10.59 0.39
C TYR A 60 12.97 -10.40 -0.53
N ASP A 61 11.81 -10.95 -0.15
CA ASP A 61 10.57 -10.84 -0.93
C ASP A 61 10.08 -9.39 -1.06
N PHE A 62 10.18 -8.62 0.02
CA PHE A 62 9.86 -7.19 0.00
C PHE A 62 10.70 -6.47 -1.07
N TYR A 63 12.02 -6.69 -1.10
CA TYR A 63 12.90 -6.01 -2.03
C TYR A 63 12.82 -6.52 -3.47
N ALA A 64 12.50 -7.80 -3.67
CA ALA A 64 12.32 -8.40 -4.99
C ALA A 64 11.09 -7.85 -5.71
N ASP A 65 9.99 -7.66 -4.98
CA ASP A 65 8.72 -7.19 -5.54
C ASP A 65 8.63 -5.64 -5.58
N HIS A 66 9.10 -4.96 -4.53
CA HIS A 66 8.95 -3.51 -4.35
C HIS A 66 10.16 -2.69 -4.82
N GLY A 67 11.22 -3.35 -5.31
CA GLY A 67 12.36 -2.70 -5.95
C GLY A 67 12.08 -2.18 -7.36
N LYS A 68 10.94 -2.55 -7.96
CA LYS A 68 10.48 -1.99 -9.24
C LYS A 68 9.88 -0.61 -8.97
N GLY A 69 10.65 0.44 -9.23
CA GLY A 69 10.21 1.82 -9.05
C GLY A 69 8.90 2.12 -9.79
N ILE A 70 8.13 3.07 -9.26
CA ILE A 70 6.87 3.48 -9.85
C ILE A 70 7.12 4.03 -11.25
N THR A 71 6.35 3.59 -12.26
CA THR A 71 6.57 4.06 -13.61
C THR A 71 5.94 5.43 -13.81
N THR A 72 6.79 6.43 -14.09
CA THR A 72 6.35 7.81 -14.35
C THR A 72 6.56 8.16 -15.83
N TYR A 73 5.58 8.84 -16.43
CA TYR A 73 5.63 9.27 -17.83
C TYR A 73 5.36 10.77 -17.92
N ILE A 74 6.13 11.47 -18.76
CA ILE A 74 5.81 12.85 -19.15
C ILE A 74 4.95 12.80 -20.40
N VAL A 75 3.75 13.37 -20.33
CA VAL A 75 2.75 13.38 -21.40
C VAL A 75 2.15 14.78 -21.56
N ARG A 76 1.43 15.02 -22.66
CA ARG A 76 0.63 16.25 -22.77
C ARG A 76 -0.57 16.17 -21.82
N THR A 77 -0.90 17.29 -21.18
CA THR A 77 -2.13 17.40 -20.39
C THR A 77 -3.34 17.02 -21.27
N PRO A 78 -4.19 16.08 -20.83
CA PRO A 78 -5.37 15.69 -21.59
C PRO A 78 -6.39 16.83 -21.65
N THR A 79 -7.26 16.81 -22.66
CA THR A 79 -8.32 17.83 -22.86
C THR A 79 -9.73 17.23 -22.81
N ASP A 80 -9.80 15.91 -22.82
CA ASP A 80 -10.98 15.04 -22.80
C ASP A 80 -10.84 13.97 -21.71
N GLY A 81 -10.22 14.36 -20.58
CA GLY A 81 -10.04 13.51 -19.41
C GLY A 81 -11.34 13.07 -18.73
N GLY A 82 -11.19 12.33 -17.65
CA GLY A 82 -12.25 11.65 -16.92
C GLY A 82 -11.80 10.28 -16.44
N ILE A 83 -12.76 9.43 -16.11
CA ILE A 83 -12.50 8.02 -15.80
C ILE A 83 -12.74 7.18 -17.05
N LYS A 84 -11.74 6.41 -17.45
CA LYS A 84 -11.81 5.42 -18.52
C LYS A 84 -11.84 4.02 -17.93
N GLU A 85 -12.89 3.27 -18.21
CA GLU A 85 -13.08 1.91 -17.70
C GLU A 85 -12.79 0.89 -18.81
N ASP A 86 -11.58 0.33 -18.80
CA ASP A 86 -11.15 -0.71 -19.76
C ASP A 86 -11.35 -2.11 -19.15
N ILE A 87 -12.62 -2.52 -19.14
CA ILE A 87 -13.07 -3.74 -18.46
C ILE A 87 -13.44 -4.80 -19.49
N PRO A 88 -12.69 -5.93 -19.56
CA PRO A 88 -13.04 -7.05 -20.41
C PRO A 88 -14.47 -7.52 -20.13
N ALA A 89 -15.21 -7.89 -21.19
CA ALA A 89 -16.63 -8.24 -21.08
C ALA A 89 -16.91 -9.31 -20.00
N LYS A 90 -16.04 -10.31 -19.88
CA LYS A 90 -16.14 -11.40 -18.87
C LYS A 90 -16.08 -10.93 -17.41
N PHE A 91 -15.56 -9.72 -17.15
CA PHE A 91 -15.41 -9.18 -15.79
C PHE A 91 -16.38 -8.02 -15.50
N ARG A 92 -17.12 -7.54 -16.51
CA ARG A 92 -17.93 -6.32 -16.40
C ARG A 92 -18.99 -6.39 -15.30
N ASP A 93 -19.76 -7.47 -15.25
CA ASP A 93 -20.82 -7.63 -14.23
C ASP A 93 -20.27 -7.65 -12.80
N ARG A 94 -19.05 -8.16 -12.62
CA ARG A 94 -18.38 -8.21 -11.31
C ARG A 94 -17.87 -6.82 -10.94
N TYR A 95 -17.19 -6.16 -11.88
CA TYR A 95 -16.72 -4.79 -11.73
C TYR A 95 -17.85 -3.81 -11.37
N GLU A 96 -18.98 -3.87 -12.07
CA GLU A 96 -20.13 -2.98 -11.80
C GLU A 96 -20.67 -3.16 -10.38
N LYS A 97 -20.63 -4.38 -9.82
CA LYS A 97 -21.02 -4.63 -8.42
C LYS A 97 -20.03 -3.97 -7.46
N TRP A 98 -18.73 -4.06 -7.72
CA TRP A 98 -17.69 -3.42 -6.90
C TRP A 98 -17.80 -1.89 -6.94
N LYS A 99 -17.98 -1.33 -8.14
CA LYS A 99 -18.19 0.11 -8.34
C LYS A 99 -19.48 0.58 -7.67
N THR A 100 -20.59 -0.14 -7.84
CA THR A 100 -21.85 0.17 -7.16
C THR A 100 -21.69 0.17 -5.64
N GLU A 101 -20.96 -0.81 -5.10
CA GLU A 101 -20.66 -0.88 -3.67
C GLU A 101 -19.84 0.34 -3.20
N LEU A 102 -18.78 0.73 -3.93
CA LEU A 102 -18.00 1.94 -3.65
C LEU A 102 -18.90 3.20 -3.62
N LEU A 103 -19.71 3.37 -4.67
CA LEU A 103 -20.59 4.53 -4.87
C LEU A 103 -21.81 4.55 -3.93
N SER A 104 -22.03 3.48 -3.15
CA SER A 104 -23.09 3.45 -2.14
C SER A 104 -22.87 4.46 -1.01
N THR A 105 -21.62 4.85 -0.78
CA THR A 105 -21.23 5.82 0.27
C THR A 105 -21.03 7.23 -0.29
N GLN A 106 -21.25 8.27 0.53
CA GLN A 106 -20.93 9.64 0.14
C GLN A 106 -19.44 9.80 -0.15
N TYR A 107 -18.60 9.26 0.73
CA TYR A 107 -17.15 9.30 0.55
C TYR A 107 -16.72 8.69 -0.79
N GLY A 108 -17.21 7.50 -1.14
CA GLY A 108 -16.90 6.84 -2.40
C GLY A 108 -17.37 7.62 -3.63
N ARG A 109 -18.55 8.27 -3.57
CA ARG A 109 -19.00 9.19 -4.62
C ARG A 109 -18.08 10.41 -4.75
N ASP A 110 -17.71 11.04 -3.64
CA ASP A 110 -16.81 12.19 -3.66
C ASP A 110 -15.43 11.84 -4.25
N GLN A 111 -14.91 10.66 -3.92
CA GLN A 111 -13.67 10.14 -4.51
C GLN A 111 -13.78 9.93 -6.02
N TRP A 112 -14.91 9.37 -6.47
CA TRP A 112 -15.16 9.12 -7.88
C TRP A 112 -15.36 10.43 -8.68
N ASP A 113 -16.18 11.33 -8.16
CA ASP A 113 -16.57 12.59 -8.79
C ASP A 113 -15.39 13.56 -8.95
N LYS A 114 -14.40 13.46 -8.05
CA LYS A 114 -13.12 14.20 -8.17
C LYS A 114 -12.42 13.96 -9.52
N TYR A 115 -12.57 12.76 -10.10
CA TYR A 115 -11.89 12.39 -11.34
C TYR A 115 -12.84 12.23 -12.53
N SER A 116 -14.10 11.86 -12.32
CA SER A 116 -15.06 11.55 -13.40
C SER A 116 -15.31 12.73 -14.35
N ALA A 117 -15.35 13.95 -13.83
CA ALA A 117 -15.61 15.17 -14.59
C ALA A 117 -14.33 15.99 -14.91
N ASN A 118 -13.15 15.50 -14.52
CA ASN A 118 -11.91 16.25 -14.67
C ASN A 118 -11.30 16.08 -16.07
N LYS A 119 -11.61 17.02 -16.98
CA LYS A 119 -11.09 17.00 -18.36
C LYS A 119 -9.57 17.10 -18.49
N ASN A 120 -8.89 17.57 -17.44
CA ASN A 120 -7.43 17.72 -17.42
C ASN A 120 -6.72 16.54 -16.73
N PHE A 121 -7.44 15.45 -16.46
CA PHE A 121 -6.90 14.27 -15.79
C PHE A 121 -7.48 12.99 -16.38
N ILE A 122 -6.68 11.96 -16.64
CA ILE A 122 -7.18 10.64 -17.06
C ILE A 122 -6.93 9.60 -15.95
N LEU A 123 -8.00 9.06 -15.39
CA LEU A 123 -7.94 7.87 -14.55
C LEU A 123 -8.37 6.66 -15.37
N THR A 124 -7.44 5.75 -15.67
CA THR A 124 -7.80 4.48 -16.33
C THR A 124 -7.99 3.39 -15.28
N ILE A 125 -9.10 2.65 -15.34
CA ILE A 125 -9.35 1.47 -14.51
C ILE A 125 -9.37 0.25 -15.42
N VAL A 126 -8.54 -0.75 -15.11
CA VAL A 126 -8.39 -2.01 -15.87
C VAL A 126 -8.73 -3.17 -14.95
N VAL A 127 -9.33 -4.24 -15.49
CA VAL A 127 -9.44 -5.54 -14.79
C VAL A 127 -8.69 -6.61 -15.55
N THR A 128 -7.77 -7.31 -14.88
CA THR A 128 -6.96 -8.38 -15.46
C THR A 128 -6.99 -9.66 -14.61
N GLY A 129 -6.84 -10.82 -15.27
CA GLY A 129 -6.64 -12.09 -14.59
C GLY A 129 -5.27 -12.22 -13.91
N ASP A 130 -4.26 -11.49 -14.39
CA ASP A 130 -2.87 -11.66 -13.95
C ASP A 130 -2.63 -11.16 -12.51
N ARG A 131 -3.47 -10.24 -12.04
CA ARG A 131 -3.42 -9.73 -10.66
C ARG A 131 -4.27 -10.53 -9.67
N LYS A 132 -5.07 -11.49 -10.15
CA LYS A 132 -5.92 -12.39 -9.35
C LYS A 132 -6.71 -11.64 -8.26
N LYS A 133 -6.28 -11.69 -6.99
CA LYS A 133 -6.97 -11.10 -5.83
C LYS A 133 -6.52 -9.68 -5.46
N GLY A 134 -5.48 -9.20 -6.14
CA GLY A 134 -4.79 -7.95 -5.86
C GLY A 134 -5.35 -6.73 -6.58
N ALA A 135 -4.80 -5.56 -6.24
CA ALA A 135 -4.96 -4.33 -6.99
C ALA A 135 -3.63 -3.56 -7.01
N GLY A 136 -3.54 -2.51 -7.81
CA GLY A 136 -2.40 -1.61 -7.75
C GLY A 136 -2.57 -0.41 -8.64
N THR A 137 -1.86 0.65 -8.29
CA THR A 137 -1.85 1.90 -9.03
C THR A 137 -0.47 2.08 -9.66
N ASP A 138 -0.40 1.97 -10.98
CA ASP A 138 0.88 1.79 -11.67
C ASP A 138 1.35 3.06 -12.39
N LYS A 139 0.69 3.39 -13.50
CA LYS A 139 1.19 4.36 -14.49
C LYS A 139 0.85 5.77 -14.08
N PHE A 140 1.79 6.47 -13.46
CA PHE A 140 1.63 7.89 -13.14
C PHE A 140 2.04 8.77 -14.31
N LEU A 141 1.10 9.60 -14.75
CA LEU A 141 1.27 10.53 -15.86
C LEU A 141 1.42 11.94 -15.29
N TRP A 142 2.46 12.62 -15.73
CA TRP A 142 2.76 14.00 -15.40
C TRP A 142 2.90 14.81 -16.68
N ASP A 143 2.61 16.11 -16.64
CA ASP A 143 2.95 16.99 -17.77
C ASP A 143 4.34 17.62 -17.60
N ASP A 144 4.74 18.40 -18.60
CA ASP A 144 6.02 19.10 -18.66
C ASP A 144 6.16 20.19 -17.57
N GLU A 145 5.04 20.67 -17.04
CA GLU A 145 4.98 21.56 -15.88
C GLU A 145 5.14 20.81 -14.53
N GLY A 146 5.13 19.47 -14.58
CA GLY A 146 5.21 18.62 -13.39
C GLY A 146 3.90 18.51 -12.64
N LYS A 147 2.76 18.76 -13.30
CA LYS A 147 1.42 18.52 -12.75
C LYS A 147 1.02 17.06 -12.98
N PHE A 148 0.36 16.47 -12.00
CA PHE A 148 -0.18 15.12 -12.11
C PHE A 148 -1.43 15.11 -12.99
N VAL A 149 -1.38 14.40 -14.12
CA VAL A 149 -2.41 14.44 -15.18
C VAL A 149 -3.02 13.07 -15.50
N GLY A 150 -2.58 12.01 -14.84
CA GLY A 150 -3.27 10.73 -14.96
C GLY A 150 -2.68 9.59 -14.16
N ALA A 151 -3.48 8.53 -14.01
CA ALA A 151 -3.11 7.30 -13.34
C ALA A 151 -3.75 6.08 -14.01
N THR A 152 -3.20 4.90 -13.78
CA THR A 152 -3.87 3.63 -14.09
C THR A 152 -4.01 2.79 -12.82
N ILE A 153 -5.24 2.45 -12.47
CA ILE A 153 -5.57 1.46 -11.45
C ILE A 153 -5.81 0.13 -12.16
N THR A 154 -5.07 -0.90 -11.77
CA THR A 154 -5.20 -2.26 -12.30
C THR A 154 -5.78 -3.15 -11.20
N LEU A 155 -6.97 -3.68 -11.44
CA LEU A 155 -7.69 -4.57 -10.53
C LEU A 155 -7.51 -6.03 -10.96
N GLY A 156 -7.35 -6.91 -9.98
CA GLY A 156 -7.41 -8.34 -10.18
C GLY A 156 -8.83 -8.83 -10.46
N ALA A 157 -8.95 -9.94 -11.19
CA ALA A 157 -10.23 -10.53 -11.53
C ALA A 157 -11.04 -10.95 -10.30
N ASP A 158 -10.40 -11.40 -9.23
CA ASP A 158 -11.00 -11.93 -7.99
C ASP A 158 -10.77 -10.95 -6.82
N LEU A 159 -10.89 -9.65 -7.09
CA LEU A 159 -10.64 -8.56 -6.12
C LEU A 159 -11.48 -8.68 -4.84
N ASP A 160 -12.64 -9.32 -4.92
CA ASP A 160 -13.56 -9.61 -3.83
C ASP A 160 -13.14 -10.78 -2.93
N GLU A 161 -11.96 -11.34 -3.16
CA GLU A 161 -11.34 -12.38 -2.33
C GLU A 161 -9.94 -11.98 -1.87
N GLY A 162 -9.42 -12.71 -0.88
CA GLY A 162 -8.03 -12.59 -0.43
C GLY A 162 -7.77 -11.34 0.41
N TYR A 163 -7.04 -11.53 1.50
CA TYR A 163 -6.73 -10.48 2.46
C TYR A 163 -5.22 -10.28 2.52
N PRO A 164 -4.74 -9.04 2.43
CA PRO A 164 -3.31 -8.77 2.48
C PRO A 164 -2.76 -8.91 3.90
N ASN A 165 -1.43 -8.86 4.02
CA ASN A 165 -0.72 -8.98 5.28
C ASN A 165 -1.04 -7.79 6.22
N PRO A 166 -1.36 -8.02 7.51
CA PRO A 166 -1.71 -6.94 8.44
C PRO A 166 -0.56 -5.97 8.73
N ILE A 167 0.69 -6.36 8.47
CA ILE A 167 1.86 -5.50 8.71
C ILE A 167 1.71 -4.22 7.89
N TYR A 168 1.40 -4.36 6.60
CA TYR A 168 1.38 -3.25 5.67
C TYR A 168 -0.04 -2.76 5.33
N TYR A 169 -1.03 -3.62 5.57
CA TYR A 169 -2.42 -3.37 5.20
C TYR A 169 -3.36 -3.57 6.40
N PRO A 170 -3.20 -2.77 7.47
CA PRO A 170 -3.94 -2.95 8.73
C PRO A 170 -5.47 -2.81 8.53
N VAL A 171 -5.91 -2.02 7.56
CA VAL A 171 -7.33 -1.76 7.23
C VAL A 171 -7.86 -2.86 6.33
N LEU A 172 -7.23 -3.15 5.19
CA LEU A 172 -7.72 -4.20 4.30
C LEU A 172 -7.69 -5.58 4.96
N ASN A 173 -6.66 -5.89 5.75
CA ASN A 173 -6.60 -7.13 6.52
C ASN A 173 -7.70 -7.24 7.57
N SER A 174 -8.20 -6.12 8.12
CA SER A 174 -9.24 -6.14 9.15
C SER A 174 -10.55 -6.79 8.69
N LEU A 175 -10.76 -6.88 7.37
CA LEU A 175 -11.91 -7.55 6.78
C LEU A 175 -11.77 -9.09 6.73
N SER A 176 -10.59 -9.65 7.06
CA SER A 176 -10.36 -11.10 6.99
C SER A 176 -11.19 -11.89 8.00
N SER A 177 -11.67 -13.06 7.57
CA SER A 177 -12.57 -13.94 8.33
C SER A 177 -11.89 -14.76 9.43
N ASP A 178 -10.56 -14.87 9.42
CA ASP A 178 -9.79 -15.82 10.25
C ASP A 178 -9.97 -15.61 11.77
N THR A 179 -10.60 -14.51 12.16
CA THR A 179 -10.89 -14.14 13.55
C THR A 179 -12.33 -13.65 13.75
N ASN A 180 -13.22 -13.81 12.77
CA ASN A 180 -14.49 -13.10 12.73
C ASN A 180 -15.68 -14.06 12.88
N SER A 181 -16.60 -13.75 13.79
CA SER A 181 -17.95 -14.33 13.84
C SER A 181 -18.85 -13.86 12.68
N TYR A 182 -18.38 -12.88 11.91
CA TYR A 182 -19.11 -12.19 10.86
C TYR A 182 -18.50 -12.48 9.48
N SER A 183 -19.34 -12.83 8.53
CA SER A 183 -18.97 -12.92 7.11
C SER A 183 -19.12 -11.54 6.48
N ILE A 184 -17.99 -10.91 6.13
CA ILE A 184 -17.98 -9.64 5.40
C ILE A 184 -18.13 -9.95 3.93
N SER A 185 -19.04 -9.24 3.25
CA SER A 185 -19.26 -9.43 1.81
C SER A 185 -17.99 -9.13 1.01
N GLY A 186 -17.66 -10.01 0.05
CA GLY A 186 -16.58 -9.75 -0.90
C GLY A 186 -16.74 -8.44 -1.68
N ARG A 187 -17.96 -7.93 -1.85
CA ARG A 187 -18.19 -6.60 -2.46
C ARG A 187 -17.61 -5.48 -1.61
N ILE A 188 -17.79 -5.54 -0.29
CA ILE A 188 -17.20 -4.56 0.64
C ILE A 188 -15.68 -4.63 0.55
N LEU A 189 -15.10 -5.83 0.51
CA LEU A 189 -13.65 -6.00 0.33
C LEU A 189 -13.16 -5.37 -0.98
N ALA A 190 -13.79 -5.71 -2.11
CA ALA A 190 -13.41 -5.18 -3.43
C ALA A 190 -13.52 -3.65 -3.50
N ALA A 191 -14.61 -3.08 -2.99
CA ALA A 191 -14.79 -1.63 -2.94
C ALA A 191 -13.78 -0.95 -1.99
N THR A 192 -13.40 -1.62 -0.90
CA THR A 192 -12.37 -1.12 0.01
C THR A 192 -10.99 -1.12 -0.65
N LYS A 193 -10.64 -2.19 -1.39
CA LYS A 193 -9.40 -2.23 -2.21
C LYS A 193 -9.41 -1.16 -3.30
N LEU A 194 -10.53 -0.96 -3.99
CA LEU A 194 -10.65 0.12 -4.97
C LEU A 194 -10.49 1.51 -4.31
N SER A 195 -11.05 1.72 -3.11
CA SER A 195 -10.83 2.95 -2.34
C SER A 195 -9.36 3.12 -1.94
N HIS A 196 -8.68 2.04 -1.56
CA HIS A 196 -7.23 2.05 -1.30
C HIS A 196 -6.47 2.55 -2.53
N GLU A 197 -6.74 2.00 -3.72
CA GLU A 197 -6.06 2.43 -4.96
C GLU A 197 -6.32 3.90 -5.33
N ILE A 198 -7.55 4.37 -5.13
CA ILE A 198 -7.85 5.81 -5.30
C ILE A 198 -7.05 6.66 -4.31
N GLY A 199 -6.74 6.12 -3.13
CA GLY A 199 -5.82 6.71 -2.15
C GLY A 199 -4.43 6.99 -2.72
N HIS A 200 -3.86 6.07 -3.50
CA HIS A 200 -2.58 6.29 -4.18
C HIS A 200 -2.68 7.41 -5.23
N VAL A 201 -3.77 7.45 -6.00
CA VAL A 201 -4.02 8.54 -6.98
C VAL A 201 -4.11 9.89 -6.27
N ASN A 202 -4.84 9.96 -5.16
CA ASN A 202 -4.96 11.16 -4.34
C ASN A 202 -3.61 11.62 -3.78
N GLN A 203 -2.79 10.68 -3.31
CA GLN A 203 -1.47 10.96 -2.79
C GLN A 203 -0.55 11.49 -3.91
N ALA A 204 -0.55 10.85 -5.08
CA ALA A 204 0.23 11.29 -6.22
C ALA A 204 -0.18 12.70 -6.69
N ALA A 205 -1.47 13.03 -6.63
CA ALA A 205 -1.99 14.35 -6.99
C ALA A 205 -1.46 15.50 -6.12
N THR A 206 -0.99 15.21 -4.90
CA THR A 206 -0.37 16.20 -4.00
C THR A 206 1.14 16.04 -3.88
N ALA A 207 1.71 15.03 -4.54
CA ALA A 207 3.13 14.72 -4.49
C ALA A 207 3.96 15.64 -5.40
N ASN A 208 5.26 15.71 -5.12
CA ASN A 208 6.23 16.37 -5.99
C ASN A 208 6.81 15.35 -6.98
N MET A 209 6.59 15.57 -8.28
CA MET A 209 7.11 14.71 -9.35
C MET A 209 8.62 14.44 -9.21
N LYS A 210 9.42 15.47 -8.92
CA LYS A 210 10.88 15.35 -8.81
C LYS A 210 11.29 14.48 -7.63
N ALA A 211 10.56 14.57 -6.51
CA ALA A 211 10.80 13.71 -5.36
C ALA A 211 10.48 12.25 -5.68
N LEU A 212 9.37 11.97 -6.36
CA LEU A 212 9.01 10.61 -6.78
C LEU A 212 10.05 10.04 -7.77
N GLN A 213 10.47 10.82 -8.76
CA GLN A 213 11.51 10.42 -9.71
C GLN A 213 12.84 10.14 -9.03
N LEU A 214 13.23 10.97 -8.05
CA LEU A 214 14.43 10.75 -7.25
C LEU A 214 14.34 9.44 -6.46
N GLN A 215 13.22 9.20 -5.79
CA GLN A 215 12.99 7.97 -5.02
C GLN A 215 13.05 6.74 -5.94
N ASN A 216 12.36 6.75 -7.09
CA ASN A 216 12.38 5.65 -8.05
C ASN A 216 13.77 5.35 -8.60
N LYS A 217 14.63 6.37 -8.72
CA LYS A 217 16.02 6.21 -9.14
C LYS A 217 16.90 5.63 -8.04
N LEU A 218 16.76 6.12 -6.80
CA LEU A 218 17.68 5.81 -5.71
C LEU A 218 17.30 4.56 -4.91
N MET A 219 16.03 4.18 -4.87
CA MET A 219 15.58 2.97 -4.14
C MET A 219 16.27 1.70 -4.66
N PRO A 220 16.34 1.40 -5.98
CA PRO A 220 17.03 0.20 -6.46
C PRO A 220 18.53 0.20 -6.11
N GLU A 221 19.17 1.37 -6.13
CA GLU A 221 20.58 1.49 -5.73
C GLU A 221 20.76 1.20 -4.24
N TYR A 222 19.91 1.79 -3.39
CA TYR A 222 19.89 1.51 -1.94
C TYR A 222 19.75 0.01 -1.69
N ILE A 223 18.75 -0.62 -2.31
CA ILE A 223 18.45 -2.04 -2.12
C ILE A 223 19.63 -2.90 -2.56
N SER A 224 20.24 -2.60 -3.71
CA SER A 224 21.40 -3.35 -4.18
C SER A 224 22.57 -3.27 -3.19
N ILE A 225 22.82 -2.12 -2.57
CA ILE A 225 23.91 -1.96 -1.61
C ILE A 225 23.57 -2.69 -0.31
N PHE A 226 22.33 -2.54 0.17
CA PHE A 226 21.83 -3.17 1.40
C PHE A 226 21.94 -4.70 1.34
N LEU A 227 21.59 -5.32 0.21
CA LEU A 227 21.75 -6.76 0.04
C LEU A 227 23.24 -7.16 -0.04
N LYS A 228 24.06 -6.39 -0.76
CA LYS A 228 25.49 -6.71 -0.95
C LYS A 228 26.33 -6.52 0.30
N ASN A 229 25.95 -5.61 1.19
CA ASN A 229 26.71 -5.30 2.40
C ASN A 229 26.29 -6.13 3.62
N GLY A 230 25.49 -7.19 3.42
CA GLY A 230 25.04 -8.07 4.50
C GLY A 230 23.97 -7.44 5.39
N LEU A 231 23.08 -6.63 4.81
CA LEU A 231 21.98 -5.96 5.50
C LEU A 231 22.46 -4.94 6.55
N ASN A 232 23.64 -4.36 6.36
CA ASN A 232 24.19 -3.36 7.26
C ASN A 232 23.55 -1.99 7.01
N THR A 233 22.51 -1.65 7.77
CA THR A 233 21.81 -0.36 7.71
C THR A 233 22.66 0.84 8.09
N LYS A 234 23.84 0.64 8.72
CA LYS A 234 24.76 1.71 9.13
C LYS A 234 25.81 2.05 8.07
N ASP A 235 25.78 1.39 6.92
CA ASP A 235 26.63 1.74 5.78
C ASP A 235 26.40 3.20 5.39
N LYS A 236 27.48 3.98 5.35
CA LYS A 236 27.43 5.42 5.10
C LYS A 236 26.70 5.74 3.79
N LYS A 237 26.89 4.91 2.75
CA LYS A 237 26.24 5.14 1.44
C LYS A 237 24.73 4.92 1.54
N LEU A 238 24.25 3.96 2.34
CA LEU A 238 22.82 3.76 2.57
C LEU A 238 22.21 4.94 3.33
N VAL A 239 22.91 5.43 4.37
CA VAL A 239 22.46 6.61 5.15
C VAL A 239 22.38 7.85 4.25
N ASP A 240 23.38 8.06 3.39
CA ASP A 240 23.39 9.18 2.44
C ASP A 240 22.27 9.07 1.39
N LEU A 241 21.97 7.86 0.90
CA LEU A 241 20.87 7.61 -0.04
C LEU A 241 19.50 7.82 0.64
N ALA A 242 19.30 7.29 1.85
CA ALA A 242 18.06 7.47 2.60
C ALA A 242 17.81 8.96 2.90
N THR A 243 18.86 9.70 3.26
CA THR A 243 18.78 11.15 3.48
C THR A 243 18.33 11.88 2.22
N GLN A 244 18.86 11.53 1.05
CA GLN A 244 18.46 12.14 -0.23
C GLN A 244 17.01 11.82 -0.61
N MET A 245 16.54 10.61 -0.34
CA MET A 245 15.18 10.19 -0.65
C MET A 245 14.14 10.71 0.36
N GLY A 246 14.58 11.18 1.52
CA GLY A 246 13.71 11.57 2.64
C GLY A 246 13.24 10.39 3.49
N GLY A 247 13.97 9.26 3.45
CA GLY A 247 13.67 8.03 4.17
C GLY A 247 14.32 6.82 3.50
N THR A 248 14.34 5.69 4.20
CA THR A 248 14.69 4.38 3.64
C THR A 248 13.59 3.91 2.68
N PRO A 249 13.87 2.96 1.77
CA PRO A 249 12.85 2.41 0.88
C PRO A 249 11.62 1.85 1.62
N VAL A 250 11.82 1.20 2.78
CA VAL A 250 10.73 0.66 3.60
C VAL A 250 9.86 1.78 4.16
N GLU A 251 10.44 2.79 4.81
CA GLU A 251 9.68 3.92 5.37
C GLU A 251 8.89 4.69 4.30
N ILE A 252 9.49 4.90 3.12
CA ILE A 252 8.80 5.59 2.02
C ILE A 252 7.63 4.77 1.51
N TRP A 253 7.84 3.45 1.34
CA TRP A 253 6.80 2.55 0.88
C TRP A 253 5.66 2.43 1.90
N GLU A 254 5.96 2.16 3.18
CA GLU A 254 4.97 2.13 4.26
C GLU A 254 4.19 3.42 4.33
N SER A 255 4.88 4.56 4.21
CA SER A 255 4.21 5.85 4.19
C SER A 255 3.23 5.96 3.01
N ARG A 256 3.54 5.44 1.82
CA ARG A 256 2.60 5.42 0.67
C ARG A 256 1.40 4.53 0.94
N GLU A 257 1.62 3.30 1.42
CA GLU A 257 0.55 2.35 1.71
C GLU A 257 -0.38 2.85 2.82
N TYR A 258 0.16 3.36 3.94
CA TYR A 258 -0.68 3.85 5.03
C TYR A 258 -1.46 5.11 4.67
N TRP A 259 -1.03 5.90 3.68
CA TRP A 259 -1.87 6.97 3.15
C TRP A 259 -3.11 6.41 2.43
N SER A 260 -2.93 5.35 1.64
CA SER A 260 -4.02 4.64 0.94
C SER A 260 -4.93 3.86 1.88
N GLU A 261 -4.38 3.23 2.92
CA GLU A 261 -5.16 2.54 3.96
C GLU A 261 -6.07 3.51 4.72
N VAL A 262 -5.65 4.75 4.95
CA VAL A 262 -6.55 5.76 5.54
C VAL A 262 -7.72 6.08 4.59
N ASN A 263 -7.49 6.13 3.28
CA ASN A 263 -8.54 6.32 2.28
C ASN A 263 -9.54 5.15 2.31
N ALA A 264 -9.03 3.91 2.41
CA ALA A 264 -9.84 2.72 2.62
C ALA A 264 -10.65 2.76 3.92
N MET A 265 -10.05 3.23 5.02
CA MET A 265 -10.71 3.32 6.31
C MET A 265 -11.84 4.35 6.32
N LEU A 266 -11.65 5.49 5.66
CA LEU A 266 -12.68 6.52 5.51
C LEU A 266 -13.89 5.99 4.73
N TYR A 267 -13.65 5.24 3.65
CA TYR A 267 -14.70 4.52 2.94
C TYR A 267 -15.43 3.54 3.86
N LEU A 268 -14.70 2.68 4.58
CA LEU A 268 -15.30 1.70 5.49
C LEU A 268 -16.15 2.38 6.57
N ASN A 269 -15.68 3.49 7.13
CA ASN A 269 -16.44 4.24 8.14
C ASN A 269 -17.82 4.66 7.61
N GLY A 270 -17.87 5.21 6.39
CA GLY A 270 -19.12 5.57 5.73
C GLY A 270 -19.97 4.36 5.35
N ARG A 271 -19.34 3.23 5.00
CA ARG A 271 -20.03 2.03 4.50
C ARG A 271 -20.63 1.19 5.61
N ILE A 272 -19.82 0.85 6.61
CA ILE A 272 -20.17 -0.15 7.62
C ILE A 272 -20.52 0.49 8.96
N GLY A 273 -20.53 1.82 9.08
CA GLY A 273 -20.79 2.54 10.34
C GLY A 273 -22.16 2.29 10.98
N LYS A 274 -23.09 1.64 10.26
CA LYS A 274 -24.42 1.23 10.76
C LYS A 274 -24.60 -0.29 10.85
N GLU A 275 -23.57 -1.06 10.52
CA GLU A 275 -23.61 -2.51 10.52
C GLU A 275 -23.18 -3.06 11.88
N ASP A 276 -23.74 -4.20 12.30
CA ASP A 276 -23.47 -4.81 13.61
C ASP A 276 -21.99 -5.16 13.82
N PHE A 277 -21.25 -5.39 12.73
CA PHE A 277 -19.83 -5.73 12.76
C PHE A 277 -18.89 -4.51 12.70
N TYR A 278 -19.41 -3.28 12.73
CA TYR A 278 -18.62 -2.05 12.66
C TYR A 278 -17.50 -2.00 13.72
N CYS A 279 -17.88 -2.17 14.98
CA CYS A 279 -16.95 -2.14 16.11
C CYS A 279 -15.93 -3.27 16.05
N HIS A 280 -16.33 -4.44 15.54
CA HIS A 280 -15.43 -5.56 15.38
C HIS A 280 -14.31 -5.24 14.38
N VAL A 281 -14.67 -4.72 13.20
CA VAL A 281 -13.71 -4.33 12.15
C VAL A 281 -12.78 -3.22 12.67
N PHE A 282 -13.32 -2.15 13.23
CA PHE A 282 -12.51 -1.01 13.69
C PHE A 282 -11.58 -1.35 14.87
N ASN A 283 -12.00 -2.21 15.79
CA ASN A 283 -11.10 -2.75 16.83
C ASN A 283 -9.98 -3.62 16.23
N LYS A 284 -10.25 -4.37 15.15
CA LYS A 284 -9.20 -5.13 14.46
C LYS A 284 -8.22 -4.20 13.73
N ILE A 285 -8.68 -3.12 13.09
CA ILE A 285 -7.81 -2.07 12.53
C ILE A 285 -6.89 -1.52 13.62
N ARG A 286 -7.46 -1.10 14.77
CA ARG A 286 -6.68 -0.55 15.89
C ARG A 286 -5.61 -1.55 16.38
N ARG A 287 -5.97 -2.81 16.60
CA ARG A 287 -5.01 -3.86 16.99
C ARG A 287 -3.90 -4.06 15.95
N ASN A 288 -4.25 -4.07 14.66
CA ASN A 288 -3.26 -4.17 13.59
C ASN A 288 -2.29 -2.98 13.61
N LEU A 289 -2.79 -1.75 13.80
CA LEU A 289 -1.95 -0.56 13.93
C LEU A 289 -1.04 -0.61 15.17
N GLU A 290 -1.59 -0.92 16.33
CA GLU A 290 -0.85 -1.02 17.60
C GLU A 290 0.27 -2.06 17.52
N THR A 291 0.02 -3.16 16.79
CA THR A 291 0.96 -4.27 16.66
C THR A 291 2.05 -3.99 15.62
N TYR A 292 1.68 -3.44 14.45
CA TYR A 292 2.57 -3.41 13.30
C TYR A 292 2.93 -2.01 12.78
N ALA A 293 2.10 -1.00 13.04
CA ALA A 293 2.22 0.33 12.43
C ALA A 293 2.09 1.46 13.46
N ARG A 294 2.58 1.24 14.68
CA ARG A 294 2.37 2.11 15.84
C ARG A 294 2.78 3.56 15.59
N GLU A 295 3.90 3.77 14.89
CA GLU A 295 4.40 5.11 14.56
C GLU A 295 3.48 5.87 13.60
N TYR A 296 2.60 5.18 12.89
CA TYR A 296 1.65 5.75 11.94
C TYR A 296 0.24 5.92 12.52
N GLU A 297 -0.04 5.48 13.75
CA GLU A 297 -1.33 5.67 14.43
C GLU A 297 -1.87 7.10 14.34
N PRO A 298 -1.07 8.17 14.53
CA PRO A 298 -1.58 9.55 14.41
C PRO A 298 -2.22 9.85 13.05
N ARG A 299 -1.75 9.20 11.97
CA ARG A 299 -2.28 9.38 10.61
C ARG A 299 -3.71 8.85 10.46
N PHE A 300 -4.04 7.80 11.19
CA PHE A 300 -5.36 7.19 11.24
C PHE A 300 -6.26 7.87 12.28
N GLY A 301 -5.70 8.22 13.45
CA GLY A 301 -6.44 8.74 14.60
C GLY A 301 -6.92 10.19 14.48
N GLN A 302 -6.22 11.04 13.73
CA GLN A 302 -6.48 12.49 13.70
C GLN A 302 -7.48 12.93 12.61
N ARG A 303 -8.40 12.05 12.22
CA ARG A 303 -9.40 12.35 11.18
C ARG A 303 -10.71 12.85 11.80
N PRO A 304 -11.22 14.04 11.41
CA PRO A 304 -12.50 14.56 11.88
C PRO A 304 -13.66 13.57 11.68
N GLU A 305 -13.61 12.75 10.63
CA GLU A 305 -14.60 11.74 10.29
C GLU A 305 -14.75 10.64 11.37
N PHE A 306 -13.76 10.51 12.25
CA PHE A 306 -13.79 9.54 13.36
C PHE A 306 -14.07 10.18 14.73
N SER A 307 -14.15 11.51 14.84
CA SER A 307 -14.26 12.18 16.15
C SER A 307 -15.56 11.83 16.91
N GLY A 308 -16.57 11.33 16.21
CA GLY A 308 -17.83 10.84 16.78
C GLY A 308 -18.01 9.31 16.71
N SER A 309 -17.00 8.57 16.26
CA SER A 309 -17.12 7.12 16.12
C SER A 309 -17.17 6.44 17.49
N PRO A 310 -18.19 5.62 17.78
CA PRO A 310 -18.24 4.86 19.03
C PRO A 310 -17.16 3.77 19.10
N CYS A 311 -16.63 3.36 17.94
CA CYS A 311 -15.73 2.23 17.79
C CYS A 311 -14.29 2.63 17.48
N TRP A 312 -14.01 3.93 17.39
CA TRP A 312 -12.68 4.49 17.14
C TRP A 312 -12.40 5.58 18.18
N LYS A 313 -11.78 5.16 19.30
CA LYS A 313 -11.36 6.00 20.41
C LYS A 313 -10.00 5.58 20.91
#